data_AF-A0A936B0G6-F1
#
_entry.id   AF-A0A936B0G6-F1
#
_cell.length_a   1.000
_cell.length_b   1.000
_cell.length_c   1.000
_cell.angle_alpha   90.00
_cell.angle_beta   90.00
_cell.angle_gamma   90.00
#
_symmetry.space_group_name_H-M   'P 1'
#
loop_
_entity.id
_entity.type
_entity.pdbx_description
1 polymer ?
#
loop_
_entity_poly.entity_id
_entity_poly.type
_entity_poly.pdbx_seq_one_letter_code
_entity_poly.pdbx_strand_id
1 'polypeptide(L)'
;MPRLTKIYTRGGDQGLTALGSGTRVPKDALRVQAYGTADELNSQLGVAVAGGLCERLATLLPTIQNELFHLGSDLCFTEEDKRKYNIPLIEERHVTALEVVIDELTAVVGPLENFILPGGSLGAAQLHVARTICRRAEREVVTLGREEAIGSYVPPPPRPPPPPPPAPPLPPPPPPPPPPPPPPPPPPPPPPRWHFPPGPPLPPPTPEQMD
;
A
#
# COMPACT_ATOMS: atom_id res chain seq x y z
N MET A 1 19.99 24.82 20.17
CA MET A 1 18.93 24.08 20.90
C MET A 1 18.35 24.99 21.97
N PRO A 2 17.02 25.09 22.09
CA PRO A 2 16.40 25.78 23.21
C PRO A 2 16.83 25.11 24.53
N ARG A 3 17.14 25.90 25.56
CA ARG A 3 17.59 25.42 26.87
C ARG A 3 16.43 25.51 27.85
N LEU A 4 15.85 24.36 28.20
CA LEU A 4 14.76 24.29 29.18
C LEU A 4 15.35 24.33 30.60
N THR A 5 15.42 25.51 31.21
CA THR A 5 15.93 25.70 32.59
C THR A 5 14.82 25.63 33.65
N LYS A 6 13.60 26.04 33.31
CA LYS A 6 12.37 25.84 34.09
C LYS A 6 11.22 25.52 33.15
N ILE A 7 10.41 24.53 33.51
CA ILE A 7 9.29 24.08 32.68
C ILE A 7 8.07 24.99 32.83
N TYR A 8 7.74 25.43 34.06
CA TYR A 8 6.65 26.39 34.28
C TYR A 8 7.20 27.81 34.44
N THR A 9 6.65 28.75 33.68
CA THR A 9 7.02 30.18 33.73
C THR A 9 5.87 31.07 34.21
N ARG A 10 4.65 30.53 34.30
CA ARG A 10 3.38 31.27 34.52
C ARG A 10 3.05 32.31 33.44
N GLY A 11 3.86 32.39 32.38
CA GLY A 11 3.67 33.37 31.31
C GLY A 11 2.32 33.21 30.60
N GLY A 12 1.76 32.00 30.60
CA GLY A 12 0.48 31.71 29.95
C GLY A 12 -0.75 31.67 30.86
N ASP A 13 -0.66 32.08 32.12
CA ASP A 13 -1.77 31.95 33.08
C ASP A 13 -2.99 32.81 32.72
N GLN A 14 -2.79 33.87 31.93
CA GLN A 14 -3.85 34.75 31.42
C GLN A 14 -4.49 34.24 30.12
N GLY A 15 -4.26 32.98 29.74
CA GLY A 15 -4.85 32.38 28.53
C GLY A 15 -4.14 32.72 27.21
N LEU A 16 -3.00 33.41 27.27
CA LEU A 16 -2.16 33.71 26.10
C LEU A 16 -0.92 32.80 26.05
N THR A 17 -0.38 32.55 24.87
CA THR A 17 0.91 31.88 24.64
C THR A 17 1.75 32.66 23.65
N ALA A 18 3.05 32.38 23.55
CA ALA A 18 3.93 32.99 22.56
C ALA A 18 4.16 32.04 21.39
N LEU A 19 4.08 32.57 20.17
CA LEU A 19 4.58 31.92 18.95
C LEU A 19 6.11 31.90 18.95
N GLY A 20 6.70 31.22 17.97
CA GLY A 20 8.16 31.10 17.85
C GLY A 20 8.88 32.44 17.69
N SER A 21 8.21 33.45 17.13
CA SER A 21 8.69 34.84 17.01
C SER A 21 8.57 35.66 18.30
N GLY A 22 7.90 35.12 19.33
CA GLY A 22 7.59 35.84 20.58
C GLY A 22 6.24 36.55 20.58
N THR A 23 5.58 36.65 19.42
CA THR A 23 4.23 37.23 19.31
C THR A 23 3.24 36.48 20.19
N ARG A 24 2.46 37.22 21.00
CA ARG A 24 1.49 36.62 21.92
C ARG A 24 0.13 36.44 21.26
N VAL A 25 -0.43 35.24 21.37
CA VAL A 25 -1.73 34.85 20.83
C VAL A 25 -2.57 34.14 21.90
N PRO A 26 -3.90 34.14 21.80
CA PRO A 26 -4.76 33.27 22.61
C PRO A 26 -4.37 31.80 22.49
N LYS A 27 -4.45 31.03 23.58
CA LYS A 27 -4.14 29.59 23.59
C LYS A 27 -5.08 28.75 22.73
N ASP A 28 -6.25 29.27 22.43
CA ASP A 28 -7.26 28.64 21.56
C ASP A 28 -7.16 29.12 20.10
N ALA A 29 -6.16 29.93 19.73
CA ALA A 29 -5.94 30.31 18.33
C ALA A 29 -5.70 29.08 17.44
N LEU A 30 -6.24 29.09 16.22
CA LEU A 30 -6.15 27.96 15.27
C LEU A 30 -4.72 27.47 15.05
N ARG A 31 -3.76 28.40 14.95
CA ARG A 31 -2.33 28.07 14.82
C ARG A 31 -1.81 27.24 16.00
N VAL A 32 -2.21 27.61 17.23
CA VAL A 32 -1.86 26.90 18.47
C VAL A 32 -2.50 25.52 18.49
N GLN A 33 -3.77 25.41 18.07
CA GLN A 33 -4.47 24.13 17.97
C GLN A 33 -3.82 23.19 16.94
N ALA A 34 -3.39 23.73 15.79
CA ALA A 34 -2.78 22.96 14.71
C ALA A 34 -1.45 22.31 15.15
N TYR A 35 -0.48 23.09 15.63
CA TYR A 35 0.78 22.51 16.10
C TYR A 35 0.63 21.75 17.42
N GLY A 36 -0.34 22.11 18.26
CA GLY A 36 -0.67 21.36 19.48
C GLY A 36 -1.21 19.97 19.17
N THR A 37 -2.03 19.84 18.13
CA THR A 37 -2.52 18.52 17.67
C THR A 37 -1.41 17.71 16.99
N ALA A 38 -0.45 18.36 16.33
CA ALA A 38 0.75 17.70 15.83
C ALA A 38 1.62 17.14 16.97
N ASP A 39 1.73 17.86 18.10
CA ASP A 39 2.42 17.38 19.31
C ASP A 39 1.67 16.21 19.97
N GLU A 40 0.33 16.23 19.95
CA GLU A 40 -0.49 15.10 20.39
C GLU A 40 -0.26 13.85 19.53
N LEU A 41 -0.19 13.99 18.20
CA LEU A 41 0.19 12.91 17.29
C LEU A 41 1.59 12.39 17.64
N ASN A 42 2.54 13.29 17.83
CA ASN A 42 3.92 12.96 18.14
C ASN A 42 4.03 12.14 19.44
N SER A 43 3.28 12.54 20.46
CA SER A 43 3.16 11.83 21.74
C SER A 43 2.55 10.44 21.56
N GLN A 44 1.49 10.32 20.76
CA GLN A 44 0.83 9.04 20.47
C GLN A 44 1.75 8.07 19.72
N LEU A 45 2.62 8.55 18.83
CA LEU A 45 3.63 7.70 18.18
C LEU A 45 4.63 7.14 19.20
N GLY A 46 4.99 7.91 20.24
CA GLY A 46 5.81 7.43 21.34
C GLY A 46 5.15 6.27 22.10
N VAL A 47 3.83 6.35 22.34
CA VAL A 47 3.06 5.26 22.94
C VAL A 47 3.06 4.02 22.05
N ALA A 48 2.89 4.20 20.73
CA ALA A 48 2.92 3.08 19.79
C ALA A 48 4.28 2.37 19.77
N VAL A 49 5.39 3.11 19.77
CA VAL A 49 6.75 2.56 19.86
C VAL A 49 6.94 1.76 21.15
N ALA A 50 6.50 2.30 22.29
CA ALA A 50 6.55 1.60 23.57
C ALA A 50 5.66 0.33 23.61
N GLY A 51 4.65 0.25 22.75
CA GLY A 51 3.72 -0.87 22.64
C GLY A 51 4.26 -2.12 21.94
N GLY A 52 5.54 -2.12 21.53
CA GLY A 52 6.20 -3.28 20.92
C GLY A 52 5.92 -3.41 19.42
N LEU A 53 6.68 -2.66 18.61
CA LEU A 53 6.64 -2.73 17.15
C LEU A 53 7.80 -3.58 16.59
N CYS A 54 7.72 -3.95 15.31
CA CYS A 54 8.86 -4.55 14.63
C CYS A 54 10.03 -3.56 14.53
N GLU A 55 11.25 -4.09 14.40
CA GLU A 55 12.49 -3.29 14.39
C GLU A 55 12.44 -2.15 13.37
N ARG A 56 11.95 -2.44 12.15
CA ARG A 56 11.83 -1.43 11.09
C ARG A 56 11.00 -0.22 11.52
N LEU A 57 9.83 -0.45 12.14
CA LEU A 57 8.96 0.62 12.62
C LEU A 57 9.51 1.30 13.87
N ALA A 58 10.15 0.55 14.78
CA ALA A 58 10.79 1.09 15.97
C ALA A 58 11.95 2.05 15.64
N THR A 59 12.64 1.86 14.51
CA THR A 59 13.67 2.79 14.02
C THR A 59 13.08 3.93 13.19
N LEU A 60 12.06 3.67 12.38
CA LEU A 60 11.44 4.66 11.49
C LEU A 60 10.66 5.73 12.26
N LEU A 61 9.84 5.34 13.24
CA LEU A 61 8.93 6.27 13.91
C LEU A 61 9.65 7.40 14.65
N PRO A 62 10.80 7.19 15.34
CA PRO A 62 11.60 8.28 15.89
C PRO A 62 12.03 9.34 14.86
N THR A 63 12.34 8.94 13.61
CA THR A 63 12.60 9.89 12.53
C THR A 63 11.34 10.71 12.21
N ILE A 64 10.18 10.06 12.10
CA ILE A 64 8.90 10.75 11.89
C ILE A 64 8.54 11.68 13.07
N GLN A 65 8.83 11.29 14.31
CA GLN A 65 8.65 12.13 15.49
C GLN A 65 9.52 13.40 15.44
N ASN A 66 10.74 13.30 14.89
CA ASN A 66 11.60 14.45 14.65
C ASN A 66 11.02 15.37 13.55
N GLU A 67 10.52 14.81 12.45
CA GLU A 67 9.86 15.61 11.41
C GLU A 67 8.55 16.24 11.88
N LEU A 68 7.80 15.59 12.77
CA LEU A 68 6.63 16.20 13.42
C LEU A 68 7.02 17.36 14.34
N PHE A 69 8.19 17.28 14.99
CA PHE A 69 8.72 18.39 15.77
C PHE A 69 9.13 19.57 14.85
N HIS A 70 9.72 19.28 13.69
CA HIS A 70 9.97 20.30 12.66
C HIS A 70 8.68 20.90 12.11
N LEU A 71 7.65 20.10 11.83
CA LEU A 71 6.33 20.58 11.43
C LEU A 71 5.71 21.48 12.51
N GLY A 72 5.83 21.11 13.78
CA GLY A 72 5.40 21.94 14.89
C GLY A 72 6.11 23.29 14.92
N SER A 73 7.44 23.31 14.67
CA SER A 73 8.22 24.55 14.51
C SER A 73 7.74 25.36 13.30
N ASP A 74 7.56 24.73 12.15
CA ASP A 74 7.09 25.36 10.91
C ASP A 74 5.73 26.05 11.11
N LEU A 75 4.78 25.37 11.76
CA LEU A 75 3.46 25.92 12.09
C LEU A 75 3.50 27.00 13.17
N CYS A 76 4.46 26.95 14.10
CA CYS A 76 4.60 27.89 15.20
C CYS A 76 5.07 29.29 14.74
N PHE A 77 5.69 29.39 13.55
CA PHE A 77 6.06 30.66 12.93
C PHE A 77 5.07 31.05 11.82
N THR A 78 4.77 32.35 11.70
CA THR A 78 4.03 32.88 10.55
C THR A 78 4.92 32.91 9.30
N GLU A 79 4.34 32.94 8.10
CA GLU A 79 5.12 33.06 6.85
C GLU A 79 5.97 34.33 6.81
N GLU A 80 5.53 35.42 7.45
CA GLU A 80 6.32 36.63 7.57
C GLU A 80 7.53 36.41 8.48
N ASP A 81 7.33 35.75 9.62
CA ASP A 81 8.39 35.48 10.59
C ASP A 81 9.43 34.50 10.02
N LYS A 82 9.03 33.52 9.21
CA LYS A 82 9.95 32.57 8.55
C LYS A 82 11.02 33.23 7.70
N ARG A 83 10.79 34.47 7.21
CA ARG A 83 11.80 35.25 6.48
C ARG A 83 12.89 35.82 7.38
N LYS A 84 12.63 35.92 8.68
CA LYS A 84 13.51 36.53 9.70
C LYS A 84 14.26 35.47 10.51
N TYR A 85 13.70 34.28 10.67
CA TYR A 85 14.25 33.20 11.48
C TYR A 85 14.66 32.01 10.64
N ASN A 86 15.87 31.49 10.88
CA ASN A 86 16.33 30.23 10.26
C ASN A 86 15.75 29.04 11.04
N ILE A 87 14.64 28.48 10.53
CA ILE A 87 13.94 27.35 11.14
C ILE A 87 13.83 26.19 10.15
N PRO A 88 13.71 24.95 10.62
CA PRO A 88 13.38 23.83 9.75
C PRO A 88 11.98 24.02 9.15
N LEU A 89 11.85 23.77 7.85
CA LEU A 89 10.59 23.85 7.10
C LEU A 89 10.23 22.47 6.53
N ILE A 90 8.94 22.20 6.39
CA ILE A 90 8.48 21.01 5.68
C ILE A 90 8.59 21.25 4.17
N GLU A 91 9.23 20.31 3.49
CA GLU A 91 9.57 20.34 2.07
C GLU A 91 9.08 19.07 1.38
N GLU A 92 9.13 19.06 0.05
CA GLU A 92 8.76 17.92 -0.79
C GLU A 92 9.44 16.62 -0.36
N ARG A 93 10.73 16.68 -0.02
CA ARG A 93 11.54 15.52 0.37
C ARG A 93 10.98 14.76 1.56
N HIS A 94 10.32 15.44 2.50
CA HIS A 94 9.71 14.76 3.65
C HIS A 94 8.51 13.93 3.21
N VAL A 95 7.75 14.44 2.24
CA VAL A 95 6.59 13.73 1.71
C VAL A 95 7.04 12.55 0.83
N THR A 96 8.04 12.76 -0.04
CA THR A 96 8.63 11.68 -0.84
C THR A 96 9.21 10.57 0.03
N ALA A 97 9.86 10.92 1.15
CA ALA A 97 10.38 9.93 2.09
C ALA A 97 9.26 9.07 2.71
N LEU A 98 8.10 9.66 3.03
CA LEU A 98 6.94 8.92 3.53
C LEU A 98 6.34 8.02 2.45
N GLU A 99 6.23 8.48 1.20
CA GLU A 99 5.72 7.68 0.08
C GLU A 99 6.59 6.42 -0.14
N VAL A 100 7.92 6.57 -0.15
CA VAL A 100 8.85 5.43 -0.28
C VAL A 100 8.64 4.40 0.84
N VAL A 101 8.43 4.87 2.07
CA VAL A 101 8.18 4.00 3.22
C VAL A 101 6.81 3.32 3.12
N ILE A 102 5.78 4.02 2.64
CA ILE A 102 4.45 3.44 2.43
C ILE A 102 4.51 2.33 1.38
N ASP A 103 5.23 2.55 0.28
CA ASP A 103 5.43 1.54 -0.78
C ASP A 103 6.18 0.32 -0.24
N GLU A 104 7.26 0.53 0.51
CA GLU A 104 8.03 -0.53 1.19
C GLU A 104 7.12 -1.39 2.08
N LEU A 105 6.35 -0.75 2.98
CA LEU A 105 5.49 -1.46 3.93
C LEU A 105 4.31 -2.16 3.25
N THR A 106 3.74 -1.52 2.22
CA THR A 106 2.62 -2.07 1.44
C THR A 106 3.04 -3.33 0.67
N ALA A 107 4.27 -3.35 0.13
CA ALA A 107 4.83 -4.53 -0.53
C ALA A 107 4.96 -5.73 0.44
N VAL A 108 5.20 -5.49 1.73
CA VAL A 108 5.28 -6.55 2.76
C VAL A 108 3.91 -7.10 3.13
N VAL A 109 2.90 -6.25 3.32
CA VAL A 109 1.55 -6.70 3.73
C VAL A 109 0.71 -7.25 2.59
N GLY A 110 1.02 -6.87 1.34
CA GLY A 110 0.25 -7.25 0.16
C GLY A 110 -1.06 -6.46 0.01
N PRO A 111 -1.84 -6.76 -1.04
CA PRO A 111 -3.08 -6.04 -1.33
C PRO A 111 -4.13 -6.27 -0.24
N LEU A 112 -4.85 -5.20 0.11
CA LEU A 112 -5.95 -5.27 1.07
C LEU A 112 -7.27 -5.55 0.32
N GLU A 113 -7.92 -6.67 0.61
CA GLU A 113 -9.20 -7.03 -0.04
C GLU A 113 -10.41 -6.35 0.61
N ASN A 114 -10.33 -6.02 1.90
CA ASN A 114 -11.45 -5.50 2.69
C ASN A 114 -10.97 -4.45 3.69
N PHE A 115 -11.90 -3.61 4.17
CA PHE A 115 -11.61 -2.73 5.31
C PHE A 115 -11.25 -3.54 6.55
N ILE A 116 -10.28 -3.03 7.30
CA ILE A 116 -9.82 -3.64 8.56
C ILE A 116 -10.46 -2.94 9.76
N LEU A 117 -10.86 -3.73 10.76
CA LEU A 117 -11.19 -3.19 12.06
C LEU A 117 -9.90 -2.73 12.75
N PRO A 118 -9.81 -1.47 13.23
CA PRO A 118 -8.60 -0.96 13.86
C PRO A 118 -8.24 -1.76 15.12
N GLY A 119 -7.11 -2.47 15.12
CA GLY A 119 -6.73 -3.36 16.21
C GLY A 119 -5.42 -4.10 15.94
N GLY A 120 -5.29 -5.32 16.47
CA GLY A 120 -4.09 -6.16 16.34
C GLY A 120 -3.25 -6.20 17.60
N SER A 121 -1.92 -6.22 17.46
CA SER A 121 -1.01 -6.06 18.60
C SER A 121 -1.19 -4.70 19.27
N LEU A 122 -0.69 -4.53 20.49
CA LEU A 122 -0.76 -3.27 21.21
C LEU A 122 -0.19 -2.12 20.37
N GLY A 123 1.02 -2.26 19.84
CA GLY A 123 1.62 -1.26 18.95
C GLY A 123 0.78 -0.96 17.71
N ALA A 124 0.23 -1.97 17.04
CA ALA A 124 -0.63 -1.78 15.86
C ALA A 124 -1.93 -1.02 16.18
N ALA A 125 -2.59 -1.38 17.29
CA ALA A 125 -3.78 -0.67 17.76
C ALA A 125 -3.46 0.81 18.08
N GLN A 126 -2.32 1.09 18.70
CA GLN A 126 -1.88 2.46 19.00
C GLN A 126 -1.53 3.24 17.72
N LEU A 127 -1.00 2.59 16.67
CA LEU A 127 -0.80 3.21 15.35
C LEU A 127 -2.13 3.55 14.67
N HIS A 128 -3.16 2.73 14.86
CA HIS A 128 -4.50 3.08 14.39
C HIS A 128 -5.08 4.31 15.08
N VAL A 129 -4.80 4.51 16.38
CA VAL A 129 -5.13 5.75 17.10
C VAL A 129 -4.30 6.92 16.58
N ALA A 130 -2.99 6.75 16.39
CA ALA A 130 -2.13 7.78 15.81
C ALA A 130 -2.64 8.23 14.44
N ARG A 131 -3.08 7.30 13.59
CA ARG A 131 -3.68 7.60 12.28
C ARG A 131 -4.92 8.51 12.39
N THR A 132 -5.79 8.33 13.39
CA THR A 132 -6.97 9.20 13.53
C THR A 132 -6.60 10.58 14.08
N ILE A 133 -5.61 10.68 14.95
CA ILE A 133 -5.06 11.95 15.45
C ILE A 133 -4.36 12.70 14.30
N CYS A 134 -3.59 12.02 13.46
CA CYS A 134 -2.97 12.60 12.27
C CYS A 134 -4.02 13.22 11.35
N ARG A 135 -5.12 12.50 11.08
CA ARG A 135 -6.25 13.04 10.32
C ARG A 135 -6.94 14.21 11.00
N ARG A 136 -6.91 14.31 12.33
CA ARG A 136 -7.40 15.49 13.05
C ARG A 136 -6.44 16.66 12.88
N ALA A 137 -5.14 16.47 13.08
CA ALA A 137 -4.11 17.48 12.82
C ALA A 137 -4.23 18.04 11.40
N GLU A 138 -4.41 17.16 10.41
CA GLU A 138 -4.64 17.53 9.01
C GLU A 138 -5.83 18.50 8.86
N ARG A 139 -6.98 18.22 9.49
CA ARG A 139 -8.15 19.11 9.42
C ARG A 139 -7.91 20.46 10.09
N GLU A 140 -7.20 20.49 11.21
CA GLU A 140 -6.84 21.75 11.88
C GLU A 140 -5.88 22.58 11.03
N VAL A 141 -4.88 21.94 10.41
CA VAL A 141 -3.93 22.60 9.50
C VAL A 141 -4.65 23.12 8.24
N VAL A 142 -5.54 22.34 7.65
CA VAL A 142 -6.38 22.77 6.52
C VAL A 142 -7.24 23.96 6.90
N THR A 143 -7.81 23.97 8.11
CA THR A 143 -8.62 25.09 8.62
C THR A 143 -7.75 26.33 8.81
N LEU A 144 -6.58 26.21 9.42
CA LEU A 144 -5.61 27.29 9.54
C LEU A 144 -5.22 27.87 8.17
N GLY A 145 -4.96 27.00 7.18
CA GLY A 145 -4.56 27.41 5.83
C GLY A 145 -5.64 28.16 5.03
N ARG A 146 -6.88 28.18 5.51
CA ARG A 146 -7.96 29.01 4.94
C ARG A 146 -7.93 30.44 5.48
N GLU A 147 -7.39 30.64 6.69
CA GLU A 147 -7.37 31.93 7.40
C GLU A 147 -6.02 32.64 7.29
N GLU A 148 -4.93 31.87 7.25
CA GLU A 148 -3.56 32.37 7.25
C GLU A 148 -2.70 31.65 6.21
N ALA A 149 -1.73 32.37 5.63
CA ALA A 149 -0.71 31.72 4.82
C ALA A 149 0.12 30.76 5.69
N ILE A 150 0.37 29.58 5.13
CA ILE A 150 1.19 28.51 5.72
C ILE A 150 2.07 27.90 4.62
N GLY A 151 3.08 27.11 5.03
CA GLY A 151 4.10 26.60 4.12
C GLY A 151 3.53 25.76 2.97
N SER A 152 4.19 25.79 1.82
CA SER A 152 3.69 25.14 0.59
C SER A 152 3.47 23.63 0.71
N TYR A 153 4.10 22.97 1.68
CA TYR A 153 3.94 21.54 1.94
C TYR A 153 3.15 21.23 3.22
N VAL A 154 2.36 22.20 3.72
CA VAL A 154 1.58 22.11 4.96
C VAL A 154 0.16 22.66 4.73
N PRO A 155 -0.79 21.89 4.16
CA PRO A 155 -0.64 20.54 3.61
C PRO A 155 0.02 20.55 2.21
N PRO A 156 0.56 19.41 1.75
CA PRO A 156 1.16 19.31 0.43
C PRO A 156 0.16 19.59 -0.69
N PRO A 157 0.62 20.15 -1.82
CA PRO A 157 -0.24 20.39 -2.98
C PRO A 157 -0.69 19.05 -3.58
N PRO A 158 -1.84 19.01 -4.28
CA PRO A 158 -2.29 17.81 -4.96
C PRO A 158 -1.24 17.37 -5.99
N ARG A 159 -0.84 16.09 -5.91
CA ARG A 159 0.10 15.47 -6.84
C ARG A 159 -0.63 14.63 -7.89
N PRO A 160 -0.06 14.46 -9.09
CA PRO A 160 -0.57 13.50 -10.06
C PRO A 160 -0.52 12.08 -9.48
N PRO A 161 -1.45 11.19 -9.86
CA PRO A 161 -1.47 9.82 -9.38
C PRO A 161 -0.16 9.10 -9.75
N PRO A 162 0.33 8.19 -8.88
CA PRO A 162 1.49 7.38 -9.21
C PRO A 162 1.22 6.57 -10.50
N PRO A 163 2.27 6.25 -11.28
CA PRO A 163 2.12 5.39 -12.45
C PRO A 163 1.52 4.05 -12.03
N PRO A 164 0.67 3.42 -12.87
CA PRO A 164 0.12 2.11 -12.56
C PRO A 164 1.25 1.10 -12.35
N PRO A 165 1.06 0.07 -11.49
CA PRO A 165 2.03 -0.99 -11.33
C PRO A 165 2.34 -1.63 -12.70
N PRO A 166 3.57 -2.13 -12.91
CA PRO A 166 3.91 -2.83 -14.14
C PRO A 166 2.91 -3.97 -14.37
N ALA A 167 2.47 -4.12 -15.62
CA ALA A 167 1.55 -5.19 -15.99
C ALA A 167 2.12 -6.54 -15.55
N PRO A 168 1.29 -7.47 -15.04
CA PRO A 168 1.75 -8.81 -14.73
C PRO A 168 2.43 -9.41 -15.98
N PRO A 169 3.49 -10.24 -15.79
CA PRO A 169 4.15 -10.89 -16.92
C PRO A 169 3.11 -11.63 -17.75
N LEU A 170 3.23 -11.55 -19.08
CA LEU A 170 2.34 -12.25 -19.99
C LEU A 170 2.33 -13.74 -19.63
N PRO A 171 1.16 -14.40 -19.67
CA PRO A 171 1.12 -15.85 -19.50
C PRO A 171 2.04 -16.50 -20.55
N PRO A 172 2.69 -17.63 -20.22
CA PRO A 172 3.49 -18.36 -21.18
C PRO A 172 2.64 -18.68 -22.43
N PRO A 173 3.25 -18.71 -23.63
CA PRO A 173 2.52 -19.06 -24.83
C PRO A 173 1.86 -20.43 -24.68
N PRO A 174 0.69 -20.65 -25.30
CA PRO A 174 0.04 -21.96 -25.26
C PRO A 174 0.99 -23.04 -25.81
N PRO A 175 0.91 -24.27 -25.29
CA PRO A 175 1.71 -25.37 -25.82
C PRO A 175 1.42 -25.55 -27.32
N PRO A 176 2.42 -26.01 -28.10
CA PRO A 176 2.22 -26.28 -29.52
C PRO A 176 1.06 -27.27 -29.72
N PRO A 177 0.31 -27.17 -30.84
CA PRO A 177 -0.76 -28.10 -31.12
C PRO A 177 -0.23 -29.54 -31.15
N PRO A 178 -1.05 -30.52 -30.75
CA PRO A 178 -0.66 -31.92 -30.83
C PRO A 178 -0.30 -32.30 -32.28
N PRO A 179 0.64 -33.24 -32.47
CA PRO A 179 0.98 -33.72 -33.80
C PRO A 179 -0.27 -34.27 -34.50
N PRO A 180 -0.35 -34.17 -35.84
CA PRO A 180 -1.47 -34.72 -36.59
C PRO A 180 -1.62 -36.22 -36.30
N PRO A 181 -2.85 -36.75 -36.32
CA PRO A 181 -3.09 -38.17 -36.10
C PRO A 181 -2.32 -38.99 -37.14
N PRO A 182 -1.83 -40.20 -36.78
CA PRO A 182 -1.18 -41.08 -37.73
C PRO A 182 -2.14 -41.40 -38.89
N PRO A 183 -1.60 -41.63 -40.10
CA PRO A 183 -2.43 -42.01 -41.24
C PRO A 183 -3.23 -43.29 -40.93
N PRO A 184 -4.43 -43.44 -41.50
CA PRO A 184 -5.24 -44.63 -41.28
C PRO A 184 -4.48 -45.89 -41.73
N PRO A 185 -4.70 -47.04 -41.05
CA PRO A 185 -4.07 -48.28 -41.44
C PRO A 185 -4.47 -48.68 -42.87
N PRO A 186 -3.60 -49.38 -43.61
CA PRO A 186 -3.92 -49.86 -44.94
C PRO A 186 -5.14 -50.80 -44.89
N PRO A 187 -5.93 -50.87 -45.97
CA PRO A 187 -7.10 -51.75 -46.02
C PRO A 187 -6.68 -53.22 -45.85
N PRO A 188 -7.56 -54.07 -45.27
CA PRO A 188 -7.27 -55.47 -45.08
C PRO A 188 -7.08 -56.19 -46.43
N PRO A 189 -6.26 -57.26 -46.46
CA PRO A 189 -6.06 -58.04 -47.67
C PRO A 189 -7.38 -58.74 -48.10
N PRO A 190 -7.57 -58.99 -49.41
CA PRO A 190 -8.75 -59.66 -49.90
C PRO A 190 -8.88 -61.09 -49.34
N PRO A 191 -10.11 -61.62 -49.21
CA PRO A 191 -10.34 -62.94 -48.65
C PRO A 191 -9.76 -64.05 -49.53
N PRO A 192 -9.37 -65.21 -48.94
CA PRO A 192 -8.81 -66.33 -49.68
C PRO A 192 -9.84 -66.94 -50.64
N ARG A 193 -9.40 -67.29 -51.85
CA ARG A 193 -10.19 -68.03 -52.83
C ARG A 193 -10.25 -69.51 -52.41
N TRP A 194 -11.45 -70.02 -52.14
CA TRP A 194 -11.67 -71.44 -51.86
C TRP A 194 -11.66 -72.25 -53.17
N HIS A 195 -10.83 -73.30 -53.23
CA HIS A 195 -10.89 -74.31 -54.27
C HIS A 195 -11.68 -75.53 -53.76
N PHE A 196 -12.80 -75.85 -54.40
CA PHE A 196 -13.55 -77.08 -54.12
C PHE A 196 -12.96 -78.27 -54.89
N PRO A 197 -12.81 -79.46 -54.28
CA PRO A 197 -12.39 -80.67 -54.99
C PRO A 197 -13.52 -81.25 -55.88
N PRO A 198 -13.19 -81.98 -56.96
CA PRO A 198 -14.20 -82.63 -57.81
C PRO A 198 -14.93 -83.77 -57.08
N GLY A 199 -16.25 -83.86 -57.29
CA GLY A 199 -17.11 -84.89 -56.68
C GLY A 199 -16.92 -86.29 -57.27
N PRO A 200 -17.41 -87.34 -56.57
CA PRO A 200 -17.19 -88.74 -56.96
C PRO A 200 -17.97 -89.14 -58.23
N PRO A 201 -17.48 -90.14 -58.99
CA PRO A 201 -18.13 -90.63 -60.21
C PRO A 201 -19.43 -91.40 -59.92
N LEU A 202 -20.40 -91.28 -60.82
CA LEU A 202 -21.71 -91.94 -60.75
C LEU A 202 -21.61 -93.46 -61.05
N PRO A 203 -22.43 -94.31 -60.40
CA PRO A 203 -22.44 -95.76 -60.62
C PRO A 203 -23.07 -96.16 -61.98
N PRO A 204 -22.72 -97.33 -62.54
CA PRO A 204 -23.26 -97.83 -63.80
C PRO A 204 -24.72 -98.30 -63.68
N PRO A 205 -25.53 -98.21 -64.75
CA PRO A 205 -26.94 -98.62 -64.76
C PRO A 205 -27.12 -100.16 -64.75
N THR A 206 -28.19 -100.64 -64.11
CA THR A 206 -28.59 -102.06 -64.02
C THR A 206 -29.46 -102.53 -65.20
N PRO A 207 -29.51 -103.84 -65.51
CA PRO A 207 -30.09 -104.38 -66.76
C PRO A 207 -31.62 -104.33 -66.93
N GLU A 208 -32.38 -103.72 -66.03
CA GLU A 208 -33.85 -103.58 -66.15
C GLU A 208 -34.29 -102.39 -67.03
N GLN A 209 -33.35 -101.74 -67.74
CA GLN A 209 -33.62 -100.60 -68.62
C GLN A 209 -33.39 -100.90 -70.12
N MET A 210 -33.47 -102.18 -70.49
CA MET A 210 -33.57 -102.62 -71.89
C MET A 210 -34.76 -103.60 -72.06
N ASP A 211 -35.98 -103.12 -71.80
CA ASP A 211 -37.23 -103.38 -72.54
C ASP A 211 -38.39 -102.56 -71.93
#